data_AF-A0A963Q614-F1
#
_entry.id   AF-A0A963Q614-F1
#
_cell.length_a   1.000
_cell.length_b   1.000
_cell.length_c   1.000
_cell.angle_alpha   90.00
_cell.angle_beta   90.00
_cell.angle_gamma   90.00
#
_symmetry.space_group_name_H-M   'P 1'
#
loop_
_entity.id
_entity.type
_entity.pdbx_description
1 polymer ?
#
loop_
_entity_poly.entity_id
_entity_poly.type
_entity_poly.pdbx_seq_one_letter_code
_entity_poly.pdbx_strand_id
1 'polypeptide(L)'
;MSGSAQQPWLDLRLGLYGGAMPADGPDEFARLWRGFMTARVTLGLVLLALQTTLYALGQATDLLLILVCGAYLAATLVTRMAGTARRLSATMGTRGLSIIGVDVVTFALLQYVQGQSGINYSPLLALPVLLSAVLGSLPLALGTAAGATLLLLGQASLSGLRPDVDAAPLVAQSALTGAGYFVIAILASQISARLATEEQRSLRSQMLARVQRKVNSLVIESMTDGVLVVDAQDMVLAANPAASKLLGRDL
;
A
#
# COMPACT_ATOMS: atom_id res chain seq x y z
N MET A 1 -1.55 -56.84 23.51
CA MET A 1 -0.90 -56.28 22.31
C MET A 1 -1.97 -55.62 21.45
N SER A 2 -1.79 -54.31 21.22
CA SER A 2 -2.30 -53.45 20.14
C SER A 2 -3.66 -53.75 19.47
N GLY A 3 -4.53 -52.73 19.42
CA GLY A 3 -5.58 -52.66 18.42
C GLY A 3 -6.66 -51.59 18.63
N SER A 4 -6.31 -50.36 18.98
CA SER A 4 -7.26 -49.23 19.01
C SER A 4 -7.47 -48.65 17.62
N ALA A 5 -8.62 -48.92 17.01
CA ALA A 5 -9.10 -48.20 15.83
C ALA A 5 -10.59 -47.88 16.02
N GLN A 6 -10.91 -46.63 16.37
CA GLN A 6 -12.17 -45.93 16.05
C GLN A 6 -12.13 -44.50 16.62
N GLN A 7 -11.73 -43.53 15.78
CA GLN A 7 -12.15 -42.14 15.94
C GLN A 7 -12.68 -41.59 14.60
N PRO A 8 -13.91 -41.96 14.16
CA PRO A 8 -14.46 -41.52 12.88
C PRO A 8 -15.17 -40.15 12.94
N TRP A 9 -15.44 -39.62 14.14
CA TRP A 9 -16.33 -38.46 14.32
C TRP A 9 -15.60 -37.10 14.38
N LEU A 10 -14.28 -37.10 14.54
CA LEU A 10 -13.45 -35.88 14.55
C LEU A 10 -13.10 -35.40 13.14
N ASP A 11 -12.99 -36.31 12.16
CA ASP A 11 -12.61 -35.98 10.79
C ASP A 11 -13.73 -35.28 9.98
N LEU A 12 -15.00 -35.57 10.25
CA LEU A 12 -16.11 -34.97 9.50
C LEU A 12 -16.31 -33.47 9.77
N ARG A 13 -15.90 -32.97 10.96
CA ARG A 13 -16.01 -31.54 11.31
C ARG A 13 -14.81 -30.71 10.89
N LEU A 14 -13.66 -31.34 10.62
CA LEU A 14 -12.45 -30.65 10.18
C LEU A 14 -12.44 -30.43 8.65
N GLY A 15 -13.17 -31.24 7.87
CA GLY A 15 -13.24 -31.11 6.40
C GLY A 15 -14.10 -29.96 5.86
N LEU A 16 -15.08 -29.45 6.63
CA LEU A 16 -16.02 -28.42 6.17
C LEU A 16 -15.63 -26.98 6.53
N TYR A 17 -14.56 -26.80 7.31
CA TYR A 17 -13.99 -25.48 7.66
C TYR A 17 -12.56 -25.28 7.12
N GLY A 18 -12.18 -26.04 6.09
CA GLY A 18 -10.89 -25.91 5.39
C GLY A 18 -10.85 -24.84 4.30
N GLY A 19 -11.98 -24.17 4.02
CA GLY A 19 -12.04 -23.02 3.11
C GLY A 19 -11.52 -21.75 3.77
N ALA A 20 -10.25 -21.73 4.14
CA ALA A 20 -9.56 -20.50 4.53
C ALA A 20 -9.53 -19.56 3.32
N MET A 21 -10.48 -18.62 3.26
CA MET A 21 -10.30 -17.41 2.45
C MET A 21 -8.98 -16.76 2.89
N PRO A 22 -8.06 -16.46 1.96
CA PRO A 22 -6.75 -15.93 2.29
C PRO A 22 -6.91 -14.61 3.04
N ALA A 23 -6.21 -14.48 4.16
CA ALA A 23 -6.08 -13.21 4.87
C ALA A 23 -5.28 -12.24 4.00
N ASP A 24 -5.91 -11.15 3.57
CA ASP A 24 -5.40 -10.09 2.68
C ASP A 24 -4.21 -9.25 3.22
N GLY A 25 -3.32 -9.83 4.03
CA GLY A 25 -2.32 -9.08 4.84
C GLY A 25 -0.92 -8.80 4.23
N PRO A 26 -0.48 -9.43 3.13
CA PRO A 26 0.76 -9.02 2.43
C PRO A 26 0.58 -8.65 0.95
N ASP A 27 -0.48 -9.15 0.30
CA ASP A 27 -0.64 -9.11 -1.15
C ASP A 27 -1.20 -7.77 -1.65
N GLU A 28 -2.03 -7.09 -0.86
CA GLU A 28 -2.57 -5.76 -1.21
C GLU A 28 -1.49 -4.68 -1.25
N PHE A 29 -0.64 -4.63 -0.23
CA PHE A 29 0.51 -3.71 -0.20
C PHE A 29 1.48 -4.00 -1.34
N ALA A 30 1.75 -5.28 -1.62
CA ALA A 30 2.58 -5.69 -2.75
C ALA A 30 1.93 -5.34 -4.11
N ARG A 31 0.60 -5.37 -4.22
CA ARG A 31 -0.15 -4.90 -5.40
C ARG A 31 -0.01 -3.38 -5.56
N LEU A 32 -0.21 -2.59 -4.52
CA LEU A 32 -0.03 -1.13 -4.54
C LEU A 32 1.40 -0.76 -4.92
N TRP A 33 2.40 -1.37 -4.28
CA TRP A 33 3.81 -1.19 -4.62
C TRP A 33 4.10 -1.50 -6.09
N ARG A 34 3.62 -2.65 -6.59
CA ARG A 34 3.79 -3.03 -8.01
C ARG A 34 3.11 -2.03 -8.95
N GLY A 35 1.93 -1.52 -8.57
CA GLY A 35 1.18 -0.50 -9.31
C GLY A 35 1.94 0.82 -9.44
N PHE A 36 2.52 1.33 -8.34
CA PHE A 36 3.35 2.53 -8.38
C PHE A 36 4.64 2.32 -9.19
N MET A 37 5.28 1.15 -9.06
CA MET A 37 6.47 0.84 -9.85
C MET A 37 6.16 0.65 -11.34
N THR A 38 5.00 0.08 -11.70
CA THR A 38 4.55 0.08 -13.10
C THR A 38 4.31 1.50 -13.58
N ALA A 39 3.65 2.34 -12.79
CA ALA A 39 3.34 3.72 -13.16
C ALA A 39 4.62 4.52 -13.46
N ARG A 40 5.67 4.36 -12.63
CA ARG A 40 6.97 5.03 -12.85
C ARG A 40 7.64 4.60 -14.16
N VAL A 41 7.65 3.29 -14.45
CA VAL A 41 8.21 2.77 -15.71
C VAL A 41 7.40 3.23 -16.91
N THR A 42 6.07 3.16 -16.85
CA THR A 42 5.21 3.65 -17.94
C THR A 42 5.42 5.14 -18.17
N LEU A 43 5.58 5.92 -17.11
CA LEU A 43 5.82 7.36 -17.19
C LEU A 43 7.19 7.65 -17.82
N GLY A 44 8.23 6.89 -17.45
CA GLY A 44 9.54 7.01 -18.10
C GLY A 44 9.51 6.65 -19.59
N LEU A 45 8.74 5.62 -19.95
CA LEU A 45 8.58 5.21 -21.35
C LEU A 45 7.83 6.27 -22.16
N VAL A 46 6.74 6.82 -21.60
CA VAL A 46 5.97 7.90 -22.23
C VAL A 46 6.81 9.16 -22.39
N LEU A 47 7.58 9.57 -21.38
CA LEU A 47 8.46 10.74 -21.46
C LEU A 47 9.56 10.55 -22.51
N LEU A 48 10.18 9.35 -22.57
CA LEU A 48 11.18 9.05 -23.58
C LEU A 48 10.58 9.06 -24.99
N ALA A 49 9.42 8.44 -25.19
CA ALA A 49 8.71 8.43 -26.47
C ALA A 49 8.30 9.85 -26.91
N LEU A 50 7.80 10.67 -25.97
CA LEU A 50 7.45 12.06 -26.22
C LEU A 50 8.68 12.87 -26.64
N GLN A 51 9.78 12.79 -25.88
CA GLN A 51 10.97 13.60 -26.15
C GLN A 51 11.68 13.18 -27.45
N THR A 52 11.75 11.89 -27.73
CA THR A 52 12.30 11.38 -29.00
C THR A 52 11.44 11.79 -30.20
N THR A 53 10.12 11.80 -30.06
CA THR A 53 9.20 12.30 -31.09
C THR A 53 9.40 13.80 -31.33
N LEU A 54 9.44 14.61 -30.28
CA LEU A 54 9.69 16.05 -30.40
C LEU A 54 11.04 16.36 -31.05
N TYR A 55 12.07 15.56 -30.76
CA TYR A 55 13.38 15.66 -31.40
C TYR A 55 13.33 15.28 -32.88
N ALA A 56 12.64 14.19 -33.22
CA ALA A 56 12.47 13.76 -34.62
C ALA A 56 11.68 14.78 -35.46
N LEU A 57 10.73 15.50 -34.85
CA LEU A 57 9.98 16.59 -35.47
C LEU A 57 10.78 17.92 -35.54
N GLY A 58 12.01 17.96 -35.02
CA GLY A 58 12.84 19.15 -34.98
C GLY A 58 12.33 20.23 -34.00
N GLN A 59 11.41 19.89 -33.10
CA GLN A 59 10.87 20.82 -32.09
C GLN A 59 11.68 20.83 -30.80
N ALA A 60 12.43 19.76 -30.51
CA ALA A 60 13.34 19.71 -29.38
C ALA A 60 14.79 19.86 -29.83
N THR A 61 15.49 20.84 -29.27
CA THR A 61 16.88 21.14 -29.61
C THR A 61 17.89 20.39 -28.74
N ASP A 62 17.51 20.00 -27.52
CA ASP A 62 18.46 19.51 -26.52
C ASP A 62 18.42 17.98 -26.33
N LEU A 63 19.53 17.34 -26.69
CA LEU A 63 19.77 15.91 -26.55
C LEU A 63 19.85 15.48 -25.08
N LEU A 64 20.15 16.41 -24.17
CA LEU A 64 20.14 16.18 -22.72
C LEU A 64 18.78 15.69 -22.23
N LEU A 65 17.67 16.20 -22.77
CA LEU A 65 16.33 15.78 -22.36
C LEU A 65 16.08 14.30 -22.64
N ILE A 66 16.55 13.81 -23.79
CA ILE A 66 16.45 12.38 -24.16
C ILE A 66 17.30 11.54 -23.21
N LEU A 67 18.53 11.98 -22.90
CA LEU A 67 19.42 11.29 -21.97
C LEU A 67 18.85 11.23 -20.55
N VAL A 68 18.25 12.33 -20.06
CA VAL A 68 17.58 12.37 -18.75
C VAL A 68 16.39 11.42 -18.70
N CYS A 69 15.55 11.41 -19.74
CA CYS A 69 14.43 10.46 -19.85
C CYS A 69 14.91 9.00 -19.91
N GLY A 70 15.99 8.73 -20.65
CA GLY A 70 16.60 7.40 -20.74
C GLY A 70 17.17 6.93 -19.40
N ALA A 71 17.88 7.82 -18.69
CA ALA A 71 18.41 7.55 -17.36
C ALA A 71 17.28 7.31 -16.33
N TYR A 72 16.19 8.09 -16.40
CA TYR A 72 15.01 7.89 -15.57
C TYR A 72 14.33 6.55 -15.85
N LEU A 73 14.16 6.16 -17.11
CA LEU A 73 13.61 4.86 -17.48
C LEU A 73 14.48 3.71 -16.96
N ALA A 74 15.81 3.82 -17.09
CA ALA A 74 16.74 2.83 -16.56
C ALA A 74 16.64 2.74 -15.02
N ALA A 75 16.63 3.89 -14.33
CA ALA A 75 16.51 3.93 -12.88
C ALA A 75 15.19 3.32 -12.38
N THR A 76 14.06 3.66 -13.02
CA THR A 76 12.75 3.10 -12.66
C THR A 76 12.68 1.60 -12.93
N LEU A 77 13.28 1.12 -14.02
CA LEU A 77 13.37 -0.31 -14.33
C LEU A 77 14.22 -1.08 -13.30
N VAL A 78 15.37 -0.52 -12.92
CA VAL A 78 16.22 -1.09 -11.86
C VAL A 78 15.46 -1.15 -10.54
N THR A 79 14.78 -0.07 -10.14
CA THR A 79 13.98 -0.09 -8.90
C THR A 79 12.81 -1.06 -8.95
N ARG A 80 12.23 -1.30 -10.13
CA ARG A 80 11.18 -2.31 -10.33
C ARG A 80 11.73 -3.73 -10.22
N MET A 81 12.88 -4.02 -10.81
CA MET A 81 13.49 -5.35 -10.80
C MET A 81 14.11 -5.70 -9.44
N ALA A 82 14.76 -4.74 -8.78
CA ALA A 82 15.41 -4.93 -7.49
C ALA A 82 14.48 -4.69 -6.28
N GLY A 83 13.23 -4.24 -6.52
CA GLY A 83 12.32 -3.78 -5.48
C GLY A 83 11.61 -4.91 -4.73
N THR A 84 12.11 -5.28 -3.55
CA THR A 84 11.31 -6.05 -2.58
C THR A 84 10.23 -5.15 -1.97
N ALA A 85 8.96 -5.58 -1.99
CA ALA A 85 7.84 -4.86 -1.39
C ALA A 85 8.05 -4.69 0.13
N ARG A 86 8.59 -3.54 0.54
CA ARG A 86 8.75 -3.14 1.94
C ARG A 86 8.17 -1.75 2.10
N ARG A 87 7.47 -1.50 3.21
CA ARG A 87 7.03 -0.15 3.58
C ARG A 87 8.24 0.79 3.58
N LEU A 88 8.06 2.00 3.04
CA LEU A 88 9.06 3.05 3.27
C LEU A 88 9.04 3.31 4.77
N SER A 89 10.15 3.00 5.45
CA SER A 89 10.25 3.22 6.88
C SER A 89 9.99 4.69 7.22
N ALA A 90 9.33 4.94 8.34
CA ALA A 90 9.10 6.29 8.84
C ALA A 90 10.42 6.98 9.23
N THR A 91 11.43 6.21 9.62
CA THR A 91 12.82 6.66 9.71
C THR A 91 13.37 6.81 8.30
N MET A 92 14.09 7.89 8.00
CA MET A 92 14.68 8.19 6.68
C MET A 92 15.61 7.07 6.18
N GLY A 93 15.04 5.95 5.73
CA GLY A 93 15.76 4.89 5.09
C GLY A 93 16.30 5.47 3.79
N THR A 94 17.62 5.51 3.68
CA THR A 94 18.36 6.06 2.53
C THR A 94 17.76 5.60 1.19
N ARG A 95 17.30 4.34 1.12
CA ARG A 95 16.67 3.76 -0.06
C ARG A 95 15.32 4.40 -0.46
N GLY A 96 14.46 4.74 0.50
CA GLY A 96 13.16 5.38 0.22
C GLY A 96 13.33 6.82 -0.27
N LEU A 97 14.26 7.54 0.36
CA LEU A 97 14.64 8.89 -0.06
C LEU A 97 15.30 8.89 -1.45
N SER A 98 16.12 7.88 -1.77
CA SER A 98 16.70 7.74 -3.12
C SER A 98 15.62 7.53 -4.19
N ILE A 99 14.59 6.72 -3.92
CA ILE A 99 13.52 6.45 -4.91
C ILE A 99 12.74 7.72 -5.24
N ILE A 100 12.28 8.43 -4.20
CA ILE A 100 11.53 9.68 -4.34
C ILE A 100 12.42 10.78 -4.92
N GLY A 101 13.67 10.86 -4.45
CA GLY A 101 14.65 11.84 -4.90
C GLY A 101 14.94 11.72 -6.39
N VAL A 102 15.04 10.50 -6.92
CA VAL A 102 15.20 10.28 -8.37
C VAL A 102 14.05 10.90 -9.17
N ASP A 103 12.80 10.69 -8.74
CA ASP A 103 11.63 11.25 -9.43
C ASP A 103 11.65 12.78 -9.39
N VAL A 104 11.83 13.35 -8.19
CA VAL A 104 11.84 14.80 -7.98
C VAL A 104 12.97 15.48 -8.75
N VAL A 105 14.20 14.93 -8.69
CA VAL A 105 15.37 15.47 -9.40
C VAL A 105 15.18 15.37 -10.91
N THR A 106 14.67 14.25 -11.41
CA THR A 106 14.43 14.07 -12.85
C THR A 106 13.42 15.11 -13.36
N PHE A 107 12.28 15.25 -12.70
CA PHE A 107 11.24 16.19 -13.15
C PHE A 107 11.67 17.63 -12.99
N ALA A 108 12.42 17.97 -11.93
CA ALA A 108 13.02 19.29 -11.78
C ALA A 108 14.02 19.59 -12.91
N LEU A 109 14.84 18.61 -13.30
CA LEU A 109 15.81 18.78 -14.38
C LEU A 109 15.13 18.93 -15.74
N LEU A 110 14.11 18.12 -16.03
CA LEU A 110 13.30 18.26 -17.24
C LEU A 110 12.66 19.65 -17.31
N GLN A 111 12.06 20.11 -16.22
CA GLN A 111 11.43 21.43 -16.16
C GLN A 111 12.43 22.58 -16.33
N TYR A 112 13.64 22.44 -15.77
CA TYR A 112 14.70 23.43 -15.90
C TYR A 112 15.25 23.51 -17.33
N VAL A 113 15.55 22.36 -17.95
CA VAL A 113 16.13 22.30 -19.30
C VAL A 113 15.12 22.65 -20.38
N GLN A 114 13.85 22.23 -20.24
CA GLN A 114 12.80 22.56 -21.20
C GLN A 114 12.39 24.04 -21.14
N GLY A 115 12.56 24.70 -19.99
CA GLY A 115 12.14 26.08 -19.75
C GLY A 115 10.62 26.25 -19.71
N GLN A 116 10.14 27.51 -19.62
CA GLN A 116 8.71 27.82 -19.47
C GLN A 116 7.89 27.68 -20.77
N SER A 117 8.53 27.69 -21.93
CA SER A 117 7.87 27.65 -23.25
C SER A 117 7.48 26.25 -23.68
N GLY A 118 7.94 25.22 -22.95
CA GLY A 118 7.68 23.82 -23.24
C GLY A 118 6.53 23.22 -22.42
N ILE A 119 6.60 21.91 -22.23
CA ILE A 119 5.58 21.13 -21.53
C ILE A 119 5.68 21.37 -20.02
N ASN A 120 4.53 21.54 -19.36
CA ASN A 120 4.47 21.69 -17.91
C ASN A 120 4.64 20.33 -17.22
N TYR A 121 5.78 20.13 -16.56
CA TYR A 121 6.10 18.92 -15.80
C TYR A 121 5.69 18.97 -14.33
N SER A 122 5.19 20.12 -13.84
CA SER A 122 4.77 20.26 -12.44
C SER A 122 3.84 19.13 -12.02
N PRO A 123 2.73 18.83 -12.72
CA PRO A 123 1.81 17.76 -12.29
C PRO A 123 2.44 16.39 -12.09
N LEU A 124 3.57 16.08 -12.74
CA LEU A 124 4.28 14.81 -12.56
C LEU A 124 4.89 14.67 -11.16
N LEU A 125 5.19 15.79 -10.48
CA LEU A 125 5.64 15.80 -9.09
C LEU A 125 4.55 15.31 -8.12
N ALA A 126 3.28 15.23 -8.53
CA ALA A 126 2.24 14.60 -7.72
C ALA A 126 2.49 13.10 -7.51
N LEU A 127 3.14 12.41 -8.46
CA LEU A 127 3.41 10.98 -8.37
C LEU A 127 4.35 10.62 -7.20
N PRO A 128 5.52 11.25 -7.02
CA PRO A 128 6.38 10.99 -5.85
C PRO A 128 5.71 11.41 -4.52
N VAL A 129 4.84 12.43 -4.54
CA VAL A 129 4.04 12.82 -3.36
C VAL A 129 3.01 11.74 -3.02
N LEU A 130 2.31 11.19 -4.01
CA LEU A 130 1.40 10.07 -3.81
C LEU A 130 2.12 8.81 -3.32
N LEU A 131 3.28 8.51 -3.90
CA LEU A 131 4.11 7.35 -3.53
C LEU A 131 4.53 7.44 -2.05
N SER A 132 5.02 8.61 -1.63
CA SER A 132 5.41 8.83 -0.23
C SER A 132 4.24 8.84 0.74
N ALA A 133 3.06 9.31 0.32
CA ALA A 133 1.83 9.29 1.12
C ALA A 133 1.24 7.90 1.31
N VAL A 134 1.23 7.07 0.25
CA VAL A 134 0.61 5.74 0.28
C VAL A 134 1.54 4.68 0.85
N LEU A 135 2.83 4.71 0.48
CA LEU A 135 3.79 3.67 0.85
C LEU A 135 4.68 4.05 2.04
N GLY A 136 4.67 5.32 2.45
CA GLY A 136 5.49 5.87 3.53
C GLY A 136 4.67 6.38 4.72
N SER A 137 5.07 7.54 5.25
CA SER A 137 4.45 8.18 6.41
C SER A 137 3.99 9.60 6.05
N LEU A 138 3.02 10.14 6.79
CA LEU A 138 2.53 11.51 6.58
C LEU A 138 3.66 12.57 6.62
N PRO A 139 4.64 12.52 7.54
CA PRO A 139 5.77 13.45 7.52
C PRO A 139 6.62 13.35 6.25
N LEU A 140 6.84 12.12 5.73
CA LEU A 140 7.56 11.92 4.48
C LEU A 140 6.78 12.56 3.32
N ALA A 141 5.46 12.32 3.25
CA ALA A 141 4.59 12.89 2.24
C ALA A 141 4.60 14.41 2.24
N LEU A 142 4.42 15.03 3.41
CA LEU A 142 4.49 16.47 3.59
C LEU A 142 5.88 17.03 3.23
N GLY A 143 6.95 16.32 3.59
CA GLY A 143 8.32 16.67 3.22
C GLY A 143 8.53 16.66 1.69
N THR A 144 8.00 15.66 0.99
CA THR A 144 8.06 15.62 -0.49
C THR A 144 7.23 16.72 -1.13
N ALA A 145 6.04 17.01 -0.61
CA ALA A 145 5.18 18.09 -1.09
C ALA A 145 5.83 19.47 -0.86
N ALA A 146 6.45 19.68 0.29
CA ALA A 146 7.22 20.87 0.59
C ALA A 146 8.42 21.03 -0.35
N GLY A 147 9.19 19.96 -0.57
CA GLY A 147 10.32 19.96 -1.51
C GLY A 147 9.89 20.29 -2.93
N ALA A 148 8.82 19.64 -3.43
CA ALA A 148 8.24 19.94 -4.74
C ALA A 148 7.75 21.39 -4.85
N THR A 149 7.10 21.91 -3.79
CA THR A 149 6.61 23.30 -3.75
C THR A 149 7.76 24.31 -3.77
N LEU A 150 8.80 24.08 -2.97
CA LEU A 150 10.00 24.92 -2.95
C LEU A 150 10.73 24.91 -4.28
N LEU A 151 10.77 23.76 -4.97
CA LEU A 151 11.31 23.67 -6.33
C LEU A 151 10.52 24.55 -7.31
N LEU A 152 9.18 24.45 -7.30
CA LEU A 152 8.34 25.26 -8.18
C LEU A 152 8.46 26.76 -7.88
N LEU A 153 8.40 27.14 -6.61
CA LEU A 153 8.57 28.53 -6.18
C LEU A 153 9.96 29.05 -6.53
N GLY A 154 11.01 28.27 -6.29
CA GLY A 154 12.38 28.63 -6.65
C GLY A 154 12.52 28.88 -8.15
N GLN A 155 11.97 27.99 -8.98
CA GLN A 155 11.96 28.17 -10.44
C GLN A 155 11.18 29.42 -10.86
N ALA A 156 10.01 29.68 -10.29
CA ALA A 156 9.22 30.87 -10.55
C ALA A 156 9.96 32.16 -10.15
N SER A 157 10.62 32.16 -8.99
CA SER A 157 11.44 33.28 -8.52
C SER A 157 12.65 33.53 -9.41
N LEU A 158 13.36 32.48 -9.85
CA LEU A 158 14.49 32.62 -10.78
C LEU A 158 14.02 33.18 -12.13
N SER A 159 12.84 32.79 -12.58
CA SER A 159 12.27 33.25 -13.85
C SER A 159 11.84 34.71 -13.79
N GLY A 160 11.29 35.14 -12.65
CA GLY A 160 10.89 36.52 -12.39
C GLY A 160 12.05 37.52 -12.27
N LEU A 161 13.30 37.06 -12.17
CA LEU A 161 14.48 37.93 -12.27
C LEU A 161 14.75 38.39 -13.72
N ARG A 162 14.10 37.75 -14.71
CA ARG A 162 14.22 38.15 -16.11
C ARG A 162 13.32 39.35 -16.38
N PRO A 163 13.83 40.43 -17.00
CA PRO A 163 13.08 41.68 -17.16
C PRO A 163 11.85 41.58 -18.08
N ASP A 164 11.72 40.48 -18.83
CA ASP A 164 10.66 40.26 -19.83
C ASP A 164 9.55 39.29 -19.34
N VAL A 165 9.59 38.88 -18.06
CA VAL A 165 8.69 37.85 -17.51
C VAL A 165 7.94 38.36 -16.28
N ASP A 166 6.62 38.37 -16.35
CA ASP A 166 5.76 38.66 -15.20
C ASP A 166 5.83 37.52 -14.16
N ALA A 167 6.47 37.81 -13.03
CA ALA A 167 6.68 36.83 -11.95
C ALA A 167 5.40 36.48 -11.18
N ALA A 168 4.47 37.43 -11.05
CA ALA A 168 3.26 37.28 -10.25
C ALA A 168 2.39 36.05 -10.62
N PRO A 169 2.02 35.82 -11.90
CA PRO A 169 1.25 34.64 -12.27
C PRO A 169 2.02 33.32 -12.08
N LEU A 170 3.33 33.32 -12.30
CA LEU A 170 4.18 32.12 -12.14
C LEU A 170 4.28 31.69 -10.68
N VAL A 171 4.46 32.65 -9.77
CA VAL A 171 4.49 32.41 -8.32
C VAL A 171 3.12 31.95 -7.83
N ALA A 172 2.04 32.59 -8.28
CA ALA A 172 0.67 32.20 -7.92
C ALA A 172 0.33 30.78 -8.38
N GLN A 173 0.66 30.43 -9.63
CA GLN A 173 0.46 29.09 -10.17
C GLN A 173 1.28 28.04 -9.40
N SER A 174 2.54 28.36 -9.09
CA SER A 174 3.42 27.47 -8.31
C SER A 174 2.91 27.26 -6.89
N ALA A 175 2.43 28.32 -6.23
CA ALA A 175 1.83 28.24 -4.91
C ALA A 175 0.53 27.41 -4.91
N LEU A 176 -0.35 27.63 -5.90
CA LEU A 176 -1.59 26.86 -6.05
C LEU A 176 -1.31 25.37 -6.31
N THR A 177 -0.34 25.08 -7.17
CA THR A 177 0.09 23.71 -7.48
C THR A 177 0.68 23.04 -6.23
N GLY A 178 1.53 23.76 -5.49
CA GLY A 178 2.10 23.30 -4.23
C GLY A 178 1.04 22.99 -3.19
N ALA A 179 0.05 23.88 -3.01
CA ALA A 179 -1.10 23.63 -2.13
C ALA A 179 -1.84 22.34 -2.54
N GLY A 180 -2.00 22.09 -3.84
CA GLY A 180 -2.52 20.83 -4.37
C GLY A 180 -1.73 19.60 -3.90
N TYR A 181 -0.40 19.65 -3.91
CA TYR A 181 0.43 18.54 -3.40
C TYR A 181 0.23 18.29 -1.91
N PHE A 182 0.10 19.33 -1.10
CA PHE A 182 -0.20 19.17 0.34
C PHE A 182 -1.56 18.51 0.55
N VAL A 183 -2.59 18.96 -0.17
CA VAL A 183 -3.92 18.35 -0.10
C VAL A 183 -3.87 16.88 -0.51
N ILE A 184 -3.23 16.57 -1.64
CA ILE A 184 -3.07 15.20 -2.11
C ILE A 184 -2.30 14.35 -1.09
N ALA A 185 -1.20 14.86 -0.53
CA ALA A 185 -0.41 14.17 0.48
C ALA A 185 -1.25 13.81 1.72
N ILE A 186 -2.03 14.77 2.23
CA ILE A 186 -2.89 14.56 3.39
C ILE A 186 -3.99 13.56 3.08
N LEU A 187 -4.73 13.74 1.98
CA LEU A 187 -5.85 12.86 1.61
C LEU A 187 -5.38 11.44 1.34
N ALA A 188 -4.30 11.25 0.58
CA ALA A 188 -3.75 9.94 0.29
C ALA A 188 -3.23 9.25 1.57
N SER A 189 -2.59 10.01 2.47
CA SER A 189 -2.14 9.48 3.77
C SER A 189 -3.33 9.10 4.66
N GLN A 190 -4.42 9.88 4.65
CA GLN A 190 -5.63 9.58 5.41
C GLN A 190 -6.33 8.33 4.89
N ILE A 191 -6.48 8.18 3.58
CA ILE A 191 -7.07 6.98 2.96
C ILE A 191 -6.23 5.75 3.33
N SER A 192 -4.92 5.85 3.19
CA SER A 192 -3.99 4.76 3.52
C SER A 192 -4.02 4.39 5.01
N ALA A 193 -4.12 5.38 5.90
CA ALA A 193 -4.23 5.17 7.34
C ALA A 193 -5.59 4.58 7.76
N ARG A 194 -6.69 5.01 7.12
CA ARG A 194 -8.03 4.48 7.34
C ARG A 194 -8.10 3.01 6.92
N LEU A 195 -7.61 2.68 5.72
CA LEU A 195 -7.53 1.30 5.23
C LEU A 195 -6.75 0.40 6.20
N ALA A 196 -5.58 0.85 6.67
CA ALA A 196 -4.79 0.10 7.65
C ALA A 196 -5.50 -0.07 9.00
N THR A 197 -6.28 0.93 9.44
CA THR A 197 -7.03 0.87 10.70
C THR A 197 -8.26 -0.03 10.60
N GLU A 198 -8.95 -0.05 9.46
CA GLU A 198 -10.07 -0.96 9.19
C GLU A 198 -9.63 -2.41 9.13
N GLU A 199 -8.47 -2.68 8.51
CA GLU A 199 -7.84 -4.00 8.50
C GLU A 199 -7.56 -4.50 9.94
N GLN A 200 -6.95 -3.65 10.79
CA GLN A 200 -6.68 -3.96 12.19
C GLN A 200 -7.97 -4.26 12.98
N ARG A 201 -9.06 -3.53 12.71
CA ARG A 201 -10.37 -3.74 13.35
C ARG A 201 -11.05 -5.03 12.90
N SER A 202 -10.96 -5.39 11.62
CA SER A 202 -11.45 -6.66 11.08
C SER A 202 -10.72 -7.84 11.71
N LEU A 203 -9.37 -7.78 11.79
CA LEU A 203 -8.55 -8.81 12.43
C LEU A 203 -8.86 -8.95 13.93
N ARG A 204 -9.04 -7.84 14.64
CA ARG A 204 -9.41 -7.85 16.06
C ARG A 204 -10.83 -8.40 16.29
N SER A 205 -11.78 -8.07 15.41
CA SER A 205 -13.14 -8.63 15.43
C SER A 205 -13.13 -10.15 15.20
N GLN A 206 -12.33 -10.64 14.25
CA GLN A 206 -12.15 -12.07 14.04
C GLN A 206 -11.53 -12.76 15.26
N MET A 207 -10.54 -12.14 15.91
CA MET A 207 -9.94 -12.67 17.14
C MET A 207 -10.94 -12.71 18.29
N LEU A 208 -11.74 -11.65 18.49
CA LEU A 208 -12.81 -11.62 19.49
C LEU A 208 -13.90 -12.66 19.19
N ALA A 209 -14.28 -12.86 17.93
CA ALA A 209 -15.22 -13.90 17.52
C ALA A 209 -14.65 -15.34 17.69
N ARG A 210 -13.33 -15.52 17.63
CA ARG A 210 -12.66 -16.78 17.96
C ARG A 210 -12.62 -17.03 19.46
N VAL A 211 -12.31 -15.99 20.25
CA VAL A 211 -12.33 -16.07 21.73
C VAL A 211 -13.75 -16.31 22.24
N GLN A 212 -14.76 -15.60 21.71
CA GLN A 212 -16.17 -15.80 22.07
C GLN A 212 -16.67 -17.20 21.69
N ARG A 213 -16.22 -17.77 20.56
CA ARG A 213 -16.52 -19.17 20.20
C ARG A 213 -15.88 -20.18 21.16
N LYS A 214 -14.68 -19.91 21.67
CA LYS A 214 -14.02 -20.74 22.69
C LYS A 214 -14.73 -20.66 24.06
N VAL A 215 -15.28 -19.50 24.41
CA VAL A 215 -16.07 -19.31 25.64
C VAL A 215 -17.47 -19.93 25.51
N ASN A 216 -18.15 -19.79 24.37
CA ASN A 216 -19.48 -20.38 24.16
C ASN A 216 -19.44 -21.93 24.14
N SER A 217 -18.31 -22.53 23.76
CA SER A 217 -18.10 -23.99 23.94
C SER A 217 -17.84 -24.40 25.40
N LEU A 218 -17.43 -23.47 26.26
CA LEU A 218 -17.21 -23.72 27.70
C LEU A 218 -18.48 -23.51 28.55
N VAL A 219 -19.47 -22.76 28.06
CA VAL A 219 -20.78 -22.60 28.74
C VAL A 219 -21.68 -23.83 28.59
N ILE A 220 -21.36 -24.76 27.67
CA ILE A 220 -21.95 -26.12 27.64
C ILE A 220 -21.06 -27.13 28.39
N GLU A 221 -20.02 -26.68 29.09
CA GLU A 221 -19.24 -27.53 30.01
C GLU A 221 -19.65 -27.29 31.48
N SER A 222 -20.40 -26.21 31.75
CA SER A 222 -20.98 -25.91 33.07
C SER A 222 -22.48 -26.23 33.18
N MET A 223 -23.07 -27.01 32.25
CA MET A 223 -24.37 -27.60 32.55
C MET A 223 -24.15 -28.63 33.66
N THR A 224 -24.60 -28.28 34.86
CA THR A 224 -24.63 -29.17 36.03
C THR A 224 -25.51 -30.39 35.77
N ASP A 225 -26.43 -30.29 34.80
CA ASP A 225 -27.26 -31.39 34.33
C ASP A 225 -26.54 -32.23 33.26
N GLY A 226 -26.48 -33.53 33.51
CA GLY A 226 -26.06 -34.53 32.53
C GLY A 226 -27.13 -34.69 31.45
N VAL A 227 -26.77 -34.49 30.19
CA VAL A 227 -27.66 -34.74 29.05
C VAL A 227 -27.25 -36.04 28.36
N LEU A 228 -28.21 -36.96 28.27
CA LEU A 228 -28.09 -38.25 27.63
C LEU A 228 -29.12 -38.33 26.50
N VAL A 229 -28.67 -38.62 25.28
CA VAL A 229 -29.57 -38.88 24.15
C VAL A 229 -29.62 -40.38 23.94
N VAL A 230 -30.82 -40.96 24.04
CA VAL A 230 -31.07 -42.38 23.86
C VAL A 230 -31.98 -42.62 22.64
N ASP A 231 -31.77 -43.74 21.96
CA ASP A 231 -32.66 -44.23 20.90
C ASP A 231 -33.92 -44.89 21.51
N ALA A 232 -34.93 -45.18 20.68
CA ALA A 232 -36.18 -45.85 21.05
C ALA A 232 -36.00 -47.27 21.63
N GLN A 233 -34.78 -47.82 21.55
CA GLN A 233 -34.35 -49.11 22.10
C GLN A 233 -33.46 -48.95 23.36
N ASP A 234 -33.52 -47.80 24.04
CA ASP A 234 -32.79 -47.47 25.29
C ASP A 234 -31.25 -47.51 25.18
N MET A 235 -30.71 -47.38 23.97
CA MET A 235 -29.27 -47.32 23.73
C MET A 235 -28.77 -45.88 23.70
N VAL A 236 -27.68 -45.61 24.44
CA VAL A 236 -27.06 -44.28 24.52
C VAL A 236 -26.36 -43.93 23.20
N LEU A 237 -26.87 -42.91 22.51
CA LEU A 237 -26.30 -42.38 21.27
C LEU A 237 -25.29 -41.26 21.54
N ALA A 238 -25.50 -40.46 22.58
CA ALA A 238 -24.57 -39.40 22.99
C ALA A 238 -24.71 -39.05 24.48
N ALA A 239 -23.58 -38.72 25.12
CA ALA A 239 -23.52 -38.23 26.49
C ALA A 239 -22.57 -37.03 26.59
N ASN A 240 -22.96 -35.98 27.31
CA ASN A 240 -22.03 -34.88 27.63
C ASN A 240 -21.06 -35.29 28.77
N PRO A 241 -19.93 -34.58 28.97
CA PRO A 241 -18.93 -34.93 29.99
C PRO A 241 -19.49 -34.93 31.43
N ALA A 242 -20.47 -34.07 31.72
CA ALA A 242 -21.17 -34.04 33.00
C ALA A 242 -21.97 -35.34 33.25
N ALA A 243 -22.70 -35.84 32.23
CA ALA A 243 -23.40 -37.13 32.29
C ALA A 243 -22.41 -38.29 32.49
N SER A 244 -21.25 -38.25 31.83
CA SER A 244 -20.25 -39.33 31.97
C SER A 244 -19.63 -39.39 33.37
N LYS A 245 -19.38 -38.22 33.98
CA LYS A 245 -18.91 -38.13 35.38
C LYS A 245 -19.95 -38.59 36.39
N LEU A 246 -21.22 -38.21 36.21
CA LEU A 246 -22.31 -38.63 37.09
C LEU A 246 -22.62 -40.13 36.96
N LEU A 247 -22.42 -40.71 35.77
CA LEU A 247 -22.58 -42.13 35.50
C LEU A 247 -21.34 -42.97 35.89
N GLY A 248 -20.32 -42.36 36.50
CA GLY A 248 -19.18 -43.06 37.12
C GLY A 248 -18.25 -43.77 36.12
N ARG A 249 -18.20 -43.32 34.86
CA ARG A 249 -17.45 -44.01 33.80
C ARG A 249 -16.07 -43.39 33.58
N ASP A 250 -15.23 -43.46 34.61
CA ASP A 250 -13.78 -43.25 34.51
C ASP A 250 -13.06 -44.57 34.85
N LEU A 251 -12.90 -45.44 33.85
CA LEU A 251 -11.86 -46.47 33.70
C LEU A 251 -11.50 -46.62 32.22
#